data_AF-A0A933PG08-F1
#
_entry.id   AF-A0A933PG08-F1
#
_cell.length_a   1.000
_cell.length_b   1.000
_cell.length_c   1.000
_cell.angle_alpha   90.00
_cell.angle_beta   90.00
_cell.angle_gamma   90.00
#
_symmetry.space_group_name_H-M   'P 1'
#
loop_
_entity.id
_entity.type
_entity.pdbx_description
1 polymer ?
#
loop_
_entity_poly.entity_id
_entity_poly.type
_entity_poly.pdbx_seq_one_letter_code
_entity_poly.pdbx_strand_id
1 'polypeptide(L)'
;RGLLRLARAAWVGPHVDLAWADLGARPHHPLVLGCAARAAGLGAGDAALVAAYLAVTGPATAAQRLLGLDPVEVAVATLDLGADVDAVAREAAAGAGAATGPSGWHALPDDGDPLLDLLAERHAARGDRLFAS
;
A
#
# COMPACT_ATOMS: atom_id res chain seq x y z
N ARG A 1 1.93 -8.78 7.46
CA ARG A 1 2.76 -9.49 8.47
C ARG A 1 4.26 -9.22 8.34
N GLY A 2 4.87 -9.39 7.15
CA GLY A 2 6.31 -9.09 6.94
C GLY A 2 6.69 -7.66 7.30
N LEU A 3 5.94 -6.68 6.79
CA LEU A 3 6.19 -5.26 7.05
C LEU A 3 6.15 -4.91 8.56
N LEU A 4 5.21 -5.47 9.33
CA LEU A 4 5.12 -5.18 10.77
C LEU A 4 6.36 -5.71 11.52
N ARG A 5 6.84 -6.90 11.13
CA ARG A 5 8.08 -7.46 11.70
C ARG A 5 9.28 -6.59 11.37
N LEU A 6 9.39 -6.13 10.12
CA LEU A 6 10.43 -5.22 9.69
C LEU A 6 10.39 -3.91 10.47
N ALA A 7 9.22 -3.27 10.55
CA ALA A 7 9.07 -1.97 11.20
C ALA A 7 9.42 -2.01 12.69
N ARG A 8 8.97 -3.04 13.41
CA ARG A 8 9.33 -3.25 14.82
C ARG A 8 10.84 -3.45 15.04
N ALA A 9 11.52 -4.07 14.09
CA ALA A 9 12.96 -4.30 14.17
C ALA A 9 13.79 -3.07 13.77
N ALA A 10 13.30 -2.26 12.81
CA ALA A 10 14.01 -1.09 12.31
C ALA A 10 13.88 0.14 13.22
N TRP A 11 12.71 0.37 13.83
CA TRP A 11 12.44 1.56 14.65
C TRP A 11 12.23 1.18 16.12
N VAL A 12 13.32 0.74 16.76
CA VAL A 12 13.36 0.35 18.17
C VAL A 12 13.33 1.59 19.06
N GLY A 13 12.23 1.80 19.78
CA GLY A 13 12.10 2.91 20.72
C GLY A 13 10.64 3.28 21.00
N PRO A 14 10.38 4.10 22.02
CA PRO A 14 9.06 4.67 22.24
C PRO A 14 8.72 5.65 21.10
N HIS A 15 7.53 5.52 20.54
CA HIS A 15 7.00 6.45 19.54
C HIS A 15 5.82 7.19 20.15
N VAL A 16 5.82 8.53 20.05
CA VAL A 16 4.70 9.35 20.51
C VAL A 16 3.45 8.96 19.71
N ASP A 17 2.36 8.64 20.42
CA ASP A 17 1.06 8.25 19.86
C ASP A 17 1.08 7.02 18.93
N LEU A 18 2.10 6.16 19.07
CA LEU A 18 2.20 4.92 18.32
C LEU A 18 2.71 3.79 19.22
N ALA A 19 1.83 2.83 19.54
CA ALA A 19 2.23 1.55 20.09
C ALA A 19 2.01 0.45 19.05
N TRP A 20 3.08 -0.24 18.67
CA TRP A 20 3.01 -1.34 17.70
C TRP A 20 2.07 -2.48 18.13
N ALA A 21 1.77 -2.59 19.42
CA ALA A 21 0.85 -3.58 19.98
C ALA A 21 -0.62 -3.29 19.60
N ASP A 22 -0.99 -2.03 19.41
CA ASP A 22 -2.37 -1.59 19.15
C ASP A 22 -2.86 -2.00 17.75
N LEU A 23 -1.94 -2.30 16.83
CA LEU A 23 -2.24 -2.80 15.49
C LEU A 23 -2.80 -4.24 15.49
N GLY A 24 -2.80 -4.92 16.63
CA GLY A 24 -3.28 -6.30 16.75
C GLY A 24 -2.40 -7.32 16.02
N ALA A 25 -2.92 -8.54 15.87
CA ALA A 25 -2.14 -9.67 15.35
C ALA A 25 -2.04 -9.71 13.82
N ARG A 26 -3.04 -9.18 13.11
CA ARG A 26 -3.14 -9.21 11.64
C ARG A 26 -3.58 -7.84 11.08
N PRO A 27 -2.83 -6.76 11.31
CA PRO A 27 -3.17 -5.48 10.72
C PRO A 27 -3.09 -5.52 9.20
N HIS A 28 -3.97 -4.75 8.56
CA HIS A 28 -3.91 -4.49 7.12
C HIS A 28 -2.62 -3.76 6.76
N HIS A 29 -2.09 -4.03 5.57
CA HIS A 29 -0.82 -3.47 5.11
C HIS A 29 -0.76 -1.92 5.18
N PRO A 30 -1.79 -1.16 4.74
CA PRO A 30 -1.74 0.30 4.78
C PRO A 30 -1.59 0.89 6.19
N LEU A 31 -2.21 0.28 7.20
CA LEU A 31 -2.06 0.72 8.60
C LEU A 31 -0.61 0.58 9.07
N VAL A 32 0.00 -0.57 8.77
CA VAL A 32 1.40 -0.81 9.15
C VAL A 32 2.34 0.14 8.40
N LEU A 33 2.08 0.41 7.12
CA LEU A 33 2.87 1.33 6.32
C LEU A 33 2.82 2.76 6.88
N GLY A 34 1.62 3.26 7.21
CA GLY A 34 1.47 4.59 7.82
C GLY A 34 2.19 4.69 9.16
N CYS A 35 2.09 3.68 10.03
CA CYS A 35 2.84 3.63 11.28
C CYS A 35 4.37 3.58 11.06
N ALA A 36 4.83 2.82 10.08
CA ALA A 36 6.25 2.75 9.72
C ALA A 36 6.78 4.09 9.20
N ALA A 37 6.02 4.76 8.33
CA ALA A 37 6.36 6.11 7.86
C ALA A 37 6.46 7.09 9.02
N ARG A 38 5.46 7.09 9.93
CA ARG A 38 5.46 7.93 11.13
C ARG A 38 6.66 7.68 12.04
N ALA A 39 7.01 6.42 12.28
CA ALA A 39 8.17 6.00 13.06
C ALA A 39 9.50 6.42 12.41
N ALA A 40 9.52 6.53 11.08
CA ALA A 40 10.65 7.04 10.30
C ALA A 40 10.71 8.57 10.20
N GLY A 41 9.77 9.30 10.82
CA GLY A 41 9.68 10.75 10.72
C GLY A 41 9.09 11.28 9.41
N LEU A 42 8.39 10.42 8.65
CA LEU A 42 7.74 10.76 7.38
C LEU A 42 6.26 11.10 7.57
N GLY A 43 5.68 11.78 6.59
CA GLY A 43 4.29 12.22 6.56
C GLY A 43 3.34 11.29 5.82
N ALA A 44 2.05 11.66 5.82
CA ALA A 44 1.01 10.92 5.10
C ALA A 44 1.26 10.88 3.58
N GLY A 45 1.80 11.96 3.01
CA GLY A 45 2.17 12.02 1.59
C GLY A 45 3.24 11.00 1.21
N ASP A 46 4.28 10.84 2.03
CA ASP A 46 5.35 9.86 1.79
C ASP A 46 4.81 8.43 1.84
N ALA A 47 3.97 8.13 2.84
CA ALA A 47 3.33 6.81 2.97
C ALA A 47 2.40 6.53 1.77
N ALA A 48 1.63 7.51 1.34
CA ALA A 48 0.73 7.40 0.20
C ALA A 48 1.50 7.19 -1.11
N LEU A 49 2.62 7.91 -1.31
CA LEU A 49 3.48 7.74 -2.47
C LEU A 49 4.09 6.34 -2.53
N VAL A 50 4.59 5.83 -1.40
CA VAL A 50 5.10 4.45 -1.33
C VAL A 50 3.99 3.44 -1.64
N ALA A 51 2.79 3.62 -1.09
CA ALA A 51 1.66 2.73 -1.37
C ALA A 51 1.28 2.73 -2.86
N ALA A 52 1.12 3.90 -3.46
CA ALA A 52 0.75 4.05 -4.86
C ALA A 52 1.83 3.48 -5.81
N TYR A 53 3.10 3.75 -5.53
CA TYR A 53 4.22 3.19 -6.28
C TYR A 53 4.29 1.66 -6.19
N LEU A 54 4.08 1.08 -5.00
CA LEU A 54 4.06 -0.38 -4.81
C LEU A 54 2.85 -1.05 -5.48
N ALA A 55 1.72 -0.34 -5.57
CA ALA A 55 0.52 -0.82 -6.26
C ALA A 55 0.74 -1.06 -7.75
N VAL A 56 1.65 -0.32 -8.40
CA VAL A 56 1.97 -0.49 -9.83
C VAL A 56 3.21 -1.37 -10.05
N THR A 57 4.26 -1.22 -9.24
CA THR A 57 5.53 -1.95 -9.44
C THR A 57 5.46 -3.43 -9.11
N GLY A 58 4.65 -3.82 -8.12
CA GLY A 58 4.43 -5.21 -7.77
C GLY A 58 3.83 -6.01 -8.94
N PRO A 59 2.65 -5.60 -9.46
CA PRO A 59 2.04 -6.19 -10.64
C PRO A 59 2.91 -6.11 -11.89
N ALA A 60 3.60 -4.99 -12.14
CA ALA A 60 4.52 -4.86 -13.28
C ALA A 60 5.63 -5.93 -13.26
N THR A 61 6.27 -6.11 -12.10
CA THR A 61 7.31 -7.15 -11.90
C THR A 61 6.73 -8.56 -12.07
N ALA A 62 5.50 -8.80 -11.62
CA ALA A 62 4.82 -10.07 -11.81
C ALA A 62 4.50 -10.34 -13.28
N ALA A 63 3.94 -9.34 -13.99
CA ALA A 63 3.61 -9.43 -15.42
C ALA A 63 4.84 -9.73 -16.26
N GLN A 64 5.98 -9.07 -16.00
CA GLN A 64 7.25 -9.37 -16.66
C GLN A 64 7.61 -10.85 -16.56
N ARG A 65 7.50 -11.44 -15.38
CA ARG A 65 7.90 -12.84 -15.13
C ARG A 65 6.89 -13.87 -15.63
N LEU A 66 5.60 -13.57 -15.50
CA LEU A 66 4.52 -14.51 -15.83
C LEU A 66 4.17 -14.51 -17.32
N LEU A 67 4.29 -13.36 -17.98
CA LEU A 67 3.94 -13.18 -19.39
C LEU A 67 5.19 -13.10 -20.29
N GLY A 68 6.38 -13.05 -19.71
CA GLY A 68 7.64 -12.94 -20.45
C GLY A 68 7.80 -11.61 -21.18
N LEU A 69 7.30 -10.51 -20.59
CA LEU A 69 7.41 -9.18 -21.18
C LEU A 69 8.84 -8.66 -21.15
N ASP A 70 9.17 -7.77 -22.09
CA ASP A 70 10.45 -7.09 -22.11
C ASP A 70 10.63 -6.20 -20.85
N PRO A 71 11.71 -6.36 -20.06
CA PRO A 71 11.91 -5.58 -18.84
C PRO A 71 12.01 -4.07 -19.06
N VAL A 72 12.52 -3.63 -20.22
CA VAL A 72 12.63 -2.21 -20.56
C VAL A 72 11.26 -1.64 -20.87
N GLU A 73 10.43 -2.37 -21.63
CA GLU A 73 9.05 -1.94 -21.93
C GLU A 73 8.20 -1.84 -20.65
N VAL A 74 8.32 -2.80 -19.74
CA VAL A 74 7.64 -2.77 -18.44
C VAL A 74 8.09 -1.58 -17.59
N ALA A 75 9.39 -1.27 -17.59
CA ALA A 75 9.93 -0.11 -16.89
C ALA A 75 9.40 1.21 -17.48
N VAL A 76 9.36 1.34 -18.81
CA VAL A 76 8.77 2.51 -19.48
C VAL A 76 7.30 2.67 -19.12
N ALA A 77 6.50 1.59 -19.21
CA ALA A 77 5.09 1.65 -18.83
C ALA A 77 4.89 2.06 -17.36
N THR A 78 5.79 1.66 -16.46
CA THR A 78 5.73 2.09 -15.06
C THR A 78 6.11 3.57 -14.89
N LEU A 79 7.06 4.08 -15.69
CA LEU A 79 7.43 5.49 -15.69
C LEU A 79 6.29 6.37 -16.21
N ASP A 80 5.57 5.92 -17.23
CA ASP A 80 4.42 6.63 -17.80
C ASP A 80 3.27 6.83 -16.78
N LEU A 81 3.19 5.95 -15.77
CA LEU A 81 2.23 6.05 -14.66
C LEU A 81 2.67 7.03 -13.55
N GLY A 82 3.83 7.67 -13.66
CA GLY A 82 4.38 8.52 -12.60
C GLY A 82 3.44 9.65 -12.16
N ALA A 83 2.83 10.33 -13.12
CA ALA A 83 1.89 11.41 -12.83
C ALA A 83 0.60 10.91 -12.13
N ASP A 84 0.13 9.72 -12.49
CA ASP A 84 -1.03 9.08 -11.85
C ASP A 84 -0.71 8.63 -10.43
N VAL A 85 0.48 8.07 -10.20
CA VAL A 85 0.99 7.72 -8.86
C VAL A 85 1.04 8.96 -7.97
N ASP A 86 1.58 10.07 -8.46
CA ASP A 86 1.61 11.34 -7.73
C ASP A 86 0.20 11.87 -7.46
N ALA A 87 -0.73 11.69 -8.40
CA ALA A 87 -2.11 12.13 -8.24
C ALA A 87 -2.84 11.36 -7.13
N VAL A 88 -2.78 10.03 -7.17
CA VAL A 88 -3.37 9.15 -6.16
C VAL A 88 -2.74 9.41 -4.79
N ALA A 89 -1.42 9.58 -4.72
CA ALA A 89 -0.75 9.86 -3.45
C ALA A 89 -1.22 11.18 -2.81
N ARG A 90 -1.39 12.22 -3.62
CA ARG A 90 -1.88 13.54 -3.16
C ARG A 90 -3.32 13.47 -2.66
N GLU A 91 -4.19 12.76 -3.38
CA GLU A 91 -5.59 12.57 -2.99
C GLU A 91 -5.70 11.80 -1.68
N ALA A 92 -4.98 10.69 -1.54
CA ALA A 92 -4.95 9.90 -0.30
C ALA A 92 -4.42 10.73 0.89
N ALA A 93 -3.37 11.54 0.68
CA ALA A 93 -2.85 12.43 1.71
C ALA A 93 -3.86 13.52 2.13
N ALA A 94 -4.63 14.06 1.18
CA ALA A 94 -5.69 15.00 1.47
C ALA A 94 -6.81 14.36 2.31
N GLY A 95 -7.23 13.14 1.97
CA GLY A 95 -8.19 12.36 2.76
C GLY A 95 -7.71 12.09 4.19
N ALA A 96 -6.43 11.74 4.37
CA ALA A 96 -5.83 11.58 5.70
C ALA A 96 -5.87 12.88 6.52
N GLY A 97 -5.61 14.03 5.88
CA GLY A 97 -5.73 15.33 6.53
C GLY A 97 -7.16 15.64 6.96
N ALA A 98 -8.14 15.42 6.08
CA ALA A 98 -9.56 15.61 6.37
C ALA A 98 -10.04 14.71 7.53
N ALA A 99 -9.49 13.49 7.64
CA ALA A 99 -9.84 12.55 8.71
C ALA A 99 -9.39 12.97 10.12
N THR A 100 -8.53 14.00 10.24
CA THR A 100 -8.19 14.61 11.54
C THR A 100 -9.24 15.62 12.01
N GLY A 101 -10.17 16.01 11.14
CA GLY A 101 -11.24 16.96 11.42
C GLY A 101 -12.51 16.31 11.99
N PRO A 102 -13.63 17.05 12.04
CA PRO A 102 -14.89 16.58 12.63
C PRO A 102 -15.49 15.34 11.95
N SER A 103 -15.21 15.15 10.66
CA SER A 103 -15.61 13.96 9.91
C SER A 103 -14.93 12.69 10.41
N GLY A 104 -13.76 12.80 11.04
CA GLY A 104 -13.01 11.65 11.53
C GLY A 104 -12.74 10.63 10.43
N TRP A 105 -12.79 9.35 10.79
CA TRP A 105 -12.56 8.24 9.86
C TRP A 105 -13.55 8.18 8.68
N HIS A 106 -14.71 8.85 8.74
CA HIS A 106 -15.65 8.92 7.62
C HIS A 106 -15.14 9.71 6.42
N ALA A 107 -14.05 10.49 6.58
CA ALA A 107 -13.39 11.17 5.47
C ALA A 107 -12.34 10.30 4.77
N LEU A 108 -12.07 9.09 5.27
CA LEU A 108 -11.18 8.16 4.59
C LEU A 108 -11.92 7.50 3.42
N PRO A 109 -11.25 7.30 2.27
CA PRO A 109 -11.87 6.64 1.13
C PRO A 109 -12.21 5.18 1.47
N ASP A 110 -13.42 4.76 1.07
CA ASP A 110 -13.92 3.39 1.17
C ASP A 110 -14.37 2.84 -0.19
N ASP A 111 -13.86 3.43 -1.28
CA ASP A 111 -14.16 3.02 -2.65
C ASP A 111 -13.81 1.55 -2.88
N GLY A 112 -14.80 0.79 -3.35
CA GLY A 112 -14.64 -0.60 -3.76
C GLY A 112 -14.43 -0.72 -5.26
N ASP A 113 -13.77 -1.80 -5.68
CA ASP A 113 -13.67 -2.19 -7.09
C ASP A 113 -14.22 -3.62 -7.25
N PRO A 114 -15.49 -3.78 -7.68
CA PRO A 114 -16.11 -5.09 -7.84
C PRO A 114 -15.36 -6.02 -8.81
N LEU A 115 -14.61 -5.46 -9.78
CA LEU A 115 -13.83 -6.26 -10.71
C LEU A 115 -12.61 -6.85 -10.00
N LEU A 116 -11.90 -6.04 -9.20
CA LEU A 116 -10.77 -6.53 -8.41
C LEU A 116 -11.22 -7.54 -7.34
N ASP A 117 -12.36 -7.31 -6.70
CA ASP A 117 -12.94 -8.26 -5.74
C ASP A 117 -13.22 -9.62 -6.41
N LEU A 118 -13.85 -9.60 -7.59
CA LEU A 118 -14.10 -10.82 -8.36
C LEU A 118 -12.81 -11.53 -8.77
N LEU A 119 -11.79 -10.79 -9.20
CA LEU A 119 -10.49 -11.36 -9.59
C LEU A 119 -9.77 -11.97 -8.38
N ALA A 120 -9.86 -11.34 -7.21
CA ALA A 120 -9.30 -11.87 -5.97
C ALA A 120 -9.97 -13.19 -5.56
N GLU A 121 -11.30 -13.27 -5.60
CA GLU A 121 -12.05 -14.50 -5.31
C GLU A 121 -11.70 -15.62 -6.31
N ARG A 122 -11.61 -15.28 -7.60
CA ARG A 122 -11.17 -16.24 -8.63
C ARG A 122 -9.76 -16.74 -8.35
N HIS A 123 -8.83 -15.85 -8.02
CA HIS A 123 -7.46 -16.23 -7.65
C HIS A 123 -7.45 -17.18 -6.45
N ALA A 124 -8.20 -16.86 -5.39
CA ALA A 124 -8.30 -17.68 -4.19
C ALA A 124 -8.81 -19.10 -4.46
N ALA A 125 -9.69 -19.28 -5.45
CA ALA A 125 -10.23 -20.57 -5.86
C ALA A 125 -9.27 -21.41 -6.75
N ARG A 126 -8.21 -20.80 -7.32
CA ARG A 126 -7.28 -21.52 -8.22
C ARG A 126 -6.45 -22.55 -7.45
N GLY A 127 -6.28 -23.74 -8.02
CA GLY A 127 -5.42 -24.80 -7.46
C GLY A 127 -3.92 -24.62 -7.74
N ASP A 128 -3.56 -23.77 -8.70
CA ASP A 128 -2.22 -23.59 -9.27
C ASP A 128 -1.65 -22.18 -9.00
N ARG A 129 -1.94 -21.61 -7.83
CA ARG A 129 -1.51 -20.25 -7.49
C ARG A 129 0.01 -20.15 -7.36
N LEU A 130 0.59 -19.18 -8.07
CA LEU A 130 2.01 -18.80 -7.94
C LEU A 130 2.25 -17.72 -6.87
N PHE A 131 1.19 -17.05 -6.39
CA PHE A 131 1.25 -15.97 -5.39
C PHE A 131 0.19 -16.16 -4.30
N ALA A 132 0.52 -15.73 -3.08
CA ALA A 132 -0.33 -15.90 -1.89
C ALA A 132 -1.50 -14.90 -1.78
N SER A 133 -1.62 -13.95 -2.73
CA SER A 133 -2.39 -12.69 -2.65
C SER A 133 -1.94 -11.74 -1.54
#